data_AF-A0A6A3A9D9-F1
#
_entry.id   AF-A0A6A3A9D9-F1
#
_cell.length_a   1.000
_cell.length_b   1.000
_cell.length_c   1.000
_cell.angle_alpha   90.00
_cell.angle_beta   90.00
_cell.angle_gamma   90.00
#
_symmetry.space_group_name_H-M   'P 1'
#
loop_
_entity.id
_entity.type
_entity.pdbx_description
1 polymer ?
#
loop_
_entity_poly.entity_id
_entity_poly.type
_entity_poly.pdbx_seq_one_letter_code
_entity_poly.pdbx_strand_id
1 'polypeptide(L)'
;MRAGMSYFHETIWKSVQQFLRCIDTALKNIGIYERVPYNCPLIQFSSWMGGDHEGNPRVTLEVTRDVCLLARMMAANLYFSQIKDLMFELSMWRCSDELRARADELFRTSKKDAKHYICSKIDL
;
A
#
# COMPACT_ATOMS: atom_id res chain seq x y z
N MET A 1 13.40 -14.77 4.40
CA MET A 1 12.65 -13.52 4.17
C MET A 1 11.51 -13.70 3.17
N ARG A 2 11.75 -13.99 1.88
CA ARG A 2 10.68 -14.19 0.87
C ARG A 2 9.58 -15.16 1.31
N ALA A 3 9.97 -16.34 1.80
CA ALA A 3 9.03 -17.34 2.30
C ALA A 3 8.19 -16.83 3.49
N GLY A 4 8.80 -16.10 4.44
CA GLY A 4 8.01 -15.54 5.56
C GLY A 4 7.06 -14.43 5.12
N MET A 5 7.39 -13.70 4.04
CA MET A 5 6.52 -12.68 3.48
C MET A 5 5.35 -13.24 2.66
N SER A 6 5.33 -14.54 2.33
CA SER A 6 4.18 -15.12 1.60
C SER A 6 2.90 -15.07 2.42
N TYR A 7 2.98 -15.25 3.74
CA TYR A 7 1.83 -15.11 4.65
C TYR A 7 1.19 -13.72 4.62
N PHE A 8 1.98 -12.67 4.36
CA PHE A 8 1.43 -11.32 4.15
C PHE A 8 0.54 -11.28 2.92
N HIS A 9 1.03 -11.85 1.82
CA HIS A 9 0.31 -11.87 0.56
C HIS A 9 -0.94 -12.77 0.61
N GLU A 10 -0.84 -13.93 1.27
CA GLU A 10 -1.91 -14.93 1.28
C GLU A 10 -3.01 -14.65 2.32
N THR A 11 -2.64 -14.16 3.51
CA THR A 11 -3.56 -14.13 4.65
C THR A 11 -3.55 -12.81 5.40
N ILE A 12 -2.39 -12.40 5.95
CA ILE A 12 -2.33 -11.31 6.95
C ILE A 12 -2.90 -10.01 6.37
N TRP A 13 -2.59 -9.68 5.11
CA TRP A 13 -3.06 -8.45 4.47
C TRP A 13 -4.59 -8.29 4.54
N LYS A 14 -5.34 -9.34 4.22
CA LYS A 14 -6.81 -9.33 4.26
C LYS A 14 -7.34 -9.51 5.67
N SER A 15 -6.73 -10.40 6.45
CA SER A 15 -7.19 -10.71 7.81
C SER A 15 -7.09 -9.52 8.76
N VAL A 16 -6.06 -8.69 8.65
CA VAL A 16 -5.92 -7.47 9.48
C VAL A 16 -7.06 -6.50 9.23
N GLN A 17 -7.40 -6.25 7.96
CA GLN A 17 -8.51 -5.37 7.60
C GLN A 17 -9.86 -5.90 8.13
N GLN A 18 -10.09 -7.21 8.04
CA GLN A 18 -11.30 -7.83 8.56
C GLN A 18 -11.37 -7.75 10.09
N PHE A 19 -10.26 -7.97 10.78
CA PHE A 19 -10.18 -7.87 12.23
C PHE A 19 -10.48 -6.46 12.74
N LEU A 20 -9.96 -5.41 12.09
CA LEU A 20 -10.28 -4.03 12.45
C LEU A 20 -11.78 -3.72 12.30
N ARG A 21 -12.45 -4.30 11.29
CA ARG A 21 -13.92 -4.18 11.14
C ARG A 21 -14.69 -4.91 12.25
N CYS A 22 -14.17 -6.03 12.74
CA CYS A 22 -14.74 -6.72 13.90
C CYS A 22 -14.60 -5.86 15.16
N ILE A 23 -13.49 -5.15 15.35
CA ILE A 23 -13.32 -4.20 16.46
C ILE A 23 -14.35 -3.07 16.36
N ASP A 24 -14.52 -2.44 15.20
CA ASP A 24 -15.55 -1.42 14.98
C ASP A 24 -16.95 -1.93 15.37
N THR A 25 -17.24 -3.20 15.11
CA THR A 25 -18.53 -3.83 15.42
C THR A 25 -18.68 -4.10 16.92
N ALA A 26 -17.62 -4.57 17.57
CA ALA A 26 -17.59 -4.78 19.01
C ALA A 26 -17.75 -3.46 19.78
N LEU A 27 -17.10 -2.38 19.32
CA LEU A 27 -17.25 -1.04 19.90
C LEU A 27 -18.70 -0.55 19.83
N LYS A 28 -19.38 -0.75 18.69
CA LYS A 28 -20.79 -0.42 18.54
C LYS A 28 -21.69 -1.15 19.53
N ASN A 29 -21.39 -2.42 19.82
CA ASN A 29 -22.19 -3.23 20.74
C ASN A 29 -22.09 -2.77 22.20
N ILE A 30 -21.03 -2.05 22.56
CA ILE A 30 -20.85 -1.48 23.91
C ILE A 30 -21.25 0.01 24.00
N GLY A 31 -21.89 0.56 22.96
CA GLY A 31 -22.38 1.94 22.93
C GLY A 31 -21.42 2.97 22.33
N ILE A 32 -20.30 2.55 21.74
CA ILE A 32 -19.36 3.43 21.04
C ILE A 32 -19.65 3.37 19.53
N TYR A 33 -20.26 4.42 18.97
CA TYR A 33 -20.64 4.45 17.55
C TYR A 33 -19.52 4.92 16.62
N GLU A 34 -18.47 5.51 17.17
CA GLU A 34 -17.27 5.92 16.44
C GLU A 34 -16.44 4.70 16.04
N ARG A 35 -15.88 4.74 14.83
CA ARG A 35 -14.93 3.73 14.37
C ARG A 35 -13.54 4.03 14.92
N VAL A 36 -12.70 3.00 15.02
CA VAL A 36 -11.28 3.22 15.32
C VAL A 36 -10.68 4.15 14.25
N PRO A 37 -9.96 5.21 14.63
CA PRO A 37 -9.29 6.08 13.67
C PRO A 37 -8.38 5.26 12.74
N TYR A 38 -8.51 5.45 11.42
CA TYR A 38 -7.78 4.67 10.41
C TYR A 38 -6.26 4.87 10.46
N ASN A 39 -5.79 5.94 11.10
CA ASN A 39 -4.38 6.28 11.28
C ASN A 39 -3.78 5.71 12.58
N CYS A 40 -4.57 5.05 13.42
CA CYS A 40 -4.08 4.44 14.66
C CYS A 40 -3.35 3.12 14.35
N PRO A 41 -2.05 2.97 14.67
CA PRO A 41 -1.28 1.76 14.37
C PRO A 41 -1.57 0.66 15.40
N LEU A 42 -2.80 0.16 15.43
CA LEU A 42 -3.27 -0.81 16.43
C LEU A 42 -2.51 -2.16 16.39
N ILE A 43 -2.06 -2.55 15.19
CA ILE A 43 -1.25 -3.74 14.95
C ILE A 43 -0.08 -3.35 14.07
N GLN A 44 1.13 -3.70 14.50
CA GLN A 44 2.36 -3.50 13.74
C GLN A 44 3.13 -4.81 13.67
N PHE A 45 3.75 -5.06 12.52
CA PHE A 45 4.57 -6.24 12.29
C PHE A 45 6.03 -5.84 12.13
N SER A 46 6.90 -6.63 12.75
CA SER A 46 8.36 -6.51 12.63
C SER A 46 8.93 -7.86 12.21
N SER A 47 10.14 -7.87 11.66
CA SER A 47 10.80 -9.11 11.24
C SER A 47 12.27 -9.09 11.60
N TRP A 48 12.76 -10.24 12.07
CA TRP A 48 14.19 -10.49 12.29
C TRP A 48 14.87 -11.13 11.07
N MET A 49 14.10 -11.55 10.06
CA MET A 49 14.63 -12.27 8.90
C MET A 49 15.57 -11.38 8.07
N GLY A 50 16.86 -11.69 8.12
CA GLY A 50 17.91 -10.92 7.43
C GLY A 50 18.41 -9.70 8.19
N GLY A 51 17.95 -9.49 9.43
CA GLY A 51 18.48 -8.47 10.35
C GLY A 51 19.22 -9.07 11.56
N ASP A 52 18.82 -10.26 12.01
CA ASP A 52 19.49 -10.94 13.13
C ASP A 52 20.82 -11.57 12.69
N HIS A 53 21.92 -10.93 13.10
CA HIS A 53 23.30 -11.32 12.80
C HIS A 53 23.91 -12.19 13.92
N GLU A 54 23.26 -12.32 15.09
CA GLU A 54 23.90 -12.94 16.24
C GLU A 54 24.24 -14.41 15.96
N GLY A 55 25.54 -14.75 16.01
CA GLY A 55 26.03 -16.11 15.75
C GLY A 55 25.88 -16.63 14.31
N ASN A 56 25.42 -15.80 13.36
CA ASN A 56 25.18 -16.23 11.98
C ASN A 56 25.98 -15.39 10.95
N PRO A 57 27.16 -15.87 10.50
CA PRO A 57 27.99 -15.12 9.56
C PRO A 57 27.38 -14.99 8.15
N ARG A 58 26.25 -15.66 7.86
CA ARG A 58 25.56 -15.56 6.57
C ARG A 58 24.70 -14.30 6.45
N VAL A 59 24.36 -13.65 7.55
CA VAL A 59 23.54 -12.43 7.55
C VAL A 59 24.47 -11.24 7.46
N THR A 60 24.95 -10.91 6.27
CA THR A 60 25.85 -9.76 6.07
C THR A 60 25.06 -8.44 5.99
N LEU A 61 25.75 -7.30 6.08
CA LEU A 61 25.14 -5.97 5.87
C LEU A 61 24.45 -5.85 4.50
N GLU A 62 25.01 -6.50 3.47
CA GLU A 62 24.41 -6.56 2.14
C GLU A 62 23.08 -7.33 2.16
N VAL A 63 23.03 -8.46 2.88
CA VAL A 63 21.78 -9.23 3.07
C VAL A 63 20.74 -8.37 3.77
N THR A 64 21.11 -7.63 4.82
CA THR A 64 20.19 -6.72 5.53
C THR A 64 19.64 -5.63 4.60
N ARG A 65 20.50 -5.03 3.76
CA ARG A 65 20.08 -4.05 2.76
C ARG A 65 19.11 -4.65 1.75
N ASP A 66 19.41 -5.84 1.24
CA ASP A 66 18.60 -6.52 0.24
C ASP A 66 17.21 -6.91 0.76
N VAL A 67 17.12 -7.38 2.01
CA VAL A 67 15.82 -7.69 2.60
C VAL A 67 14.97 -6.43 2.83
N CYS A 68 15.57 -5.29 3.19
CA CYS A 68 14.84 -4.03 3.30
C CYS A 68 14.28 -3.57 1.95
N LEU A 69 15.08 -3.63 0.87
CA LEU A 69 14.63 -3.28 -0.48
C LEU A 69 13.53 -4.23 -0.97
N LEU A 70 13.69 -5.52 -0.71
CA LEU A 70 12.70 -6.53 -1.03
C LEU A 70 11.37 -6.28 -0.30
N ALA A 71 11.41 -5.95 0.99
CA ALA A 71 10.20 -5.60 1.76
C ALA A 71 9.46 -4.40 1.15
N ARG A 72 10.19 -3.35 0.76
CA ARG A 72 9.61 -2.17 0.09
C ARG A 72 8.97 -2.51 -1.25
N MET A 73 9.63 -3.33 -2.05
CA MET A 73 9.10 -3.78 -3.34
C MET A 73 7.82 -4.62 -3.17
N MET A 74 7.81 -5.54 -2.20
CA MET A 74 6.63 -6.36 -1.91
C MET A 74 5.45 -5.51 -1.41
N ALA A 75 5.70 -4.53 -0.54
CA ALA A 75 4.68 -3.59 -0.09
C ALA A 75 4.09 -2.79 -1.27
N ALA A 76 4.95 -2.26 -2.15
CA ALA A 76 4.50 -1.54 -3.34
C ALA A 76 3.61 -2.40 -4.26
N ASN A 77 3.97 -3.67 -4.45
CA ASN A 77 3.17 -4.60 -5.25
C ASN A 77 1.79 -4.88 -4.64
N LEU A 78 1.71 -5.07 -3.31
CA LEU A 78 0.44 -5.25 -2.60
C LEU A 78 -0.46 -4.02 -2.76
N TYR A 79 0.09 -2.82 -2.54
CA TYR A 79 -0.66 -1.57 -2.74
C TYR A 79 -1.11 -1.39 -4.19
N PHE A 80 -0.24 -1.68 -5.16
CA PHE A 80 -0.57 -1.55 -6.57
C PHE A 80 -1.75 -2.44 -6.99
N SER A 81 -1.79 -3.68 -6.50
CA SER A 81 -2.94 -4.56 -6.75
C SER A 81 -4.22 -3.99 -6.14
N GLN A 82 -4.17 -3.51 -4.90
CA GLN A 82 -5.35 -2.95 -4.22
C GLN A 82 -5.87 -1.66 -4.87
N ILE A 83 -4.96 -0.79 -5.33
CA ILE A 83 -5.34 0.44 -6.03
C ILE A 83 -6.05 0.13 -7.34
N LYS A 84 -5.60 -0.90 -8.08
CA LYS A 84 -6.28 -1.33 -9.31
C LYS A 84 -7.73 -1.74 -9.06
N ASP A 85 -7.97 -2.56 -8.04
CA ASP A 85 -9.32 -2.99 -7.69
C ASP A 85 -10.19 -1.79 -7.28
N LEU A 86 -9.62 -0.89 -6.47
CA LEU A 86 -10.30 0.34 -6.04
C LEU A 86 -10.65 1.26 -7.23
N MET A 87 -9.80 1.34 -8.25
CA MET A 87 -10.10 2.11 -9.47
C MET A 87 -11.31 1.57 -10.23
N PHE A 88 -11.55 0.25 -10.22
CA PHE A 88 -12.74 -0.35 -10.81
C PHE A 88 -14.00 -0.06 -9.98
N GLU A 89 -13.90 -0.11 -8.65
CA GLU A 89 -15.04 0.12 -7.76
C GLU A 89 -15.46 1.61 -7.70
N LEU A 90 -14.50 2.54 -7.71
CA LEU A 90 -14.74 3.98 -7.63
C LEU A 90 -15.12 4.61 -8.99
N SER A 91 -16.11 4.04 -9.65
CA SER A 91 -16.67 4.54 -10.93
C SER A 91 -17.63 5.73 -10.78
N MET A 92 -17.74 6.30 -9.57
CA MET A 92 -18.64 7.41 -9.27
C MET A 92 -18.16 8.72 -9.91
N TRP A 93 -19.09 9.52 -10.41
CA TRP A 93 -18.80 10.85 -11.00
C TRP A 93 -18.99 12.01 -10.02
N ARG A 94 -19.72 11.78 -8.92
CA ARG A 94 -19.95 12.81 -7.89
C ARG A 94 -18.74 12.88 -6.97
N CYS A 95 -18.18 14.08 -6.84
CA CYS A 95 -17.01 14.37 -6.02
C CYS A 95 -17.16 15.73 -5.34
N SER A 96 -16.37 15.96 -4.28
CA SER A 96 -16.22 17.27 -3.66
C SER A 96 -15.47 18.23 -4.60
N ASP A 97 -15.63 19.54 -4.37
CA ASP A 97 -14.97 20.56 -5.19
C ASP A 97 -13.45 20.49 -5.08
N GLU A 98 -12.92 20.16 -3.90
CA GLU A 98 -11.48 19.93 -3.67
C GLU A 98 -10.96 18.78 -4.54
N LEU A 99 -11.66 17.64 -4.57
CA LEU A 99 -11.26 16.48 -5.36
C LEU A 99 -11.36 16.78 -6.86
N ARG A 100 -12.39 17.53 -7.29
CA ARG A 100 -12.53 17.97 -8.69
C ARG A 100 -11.36 18.83 -9.14
N ALA A 101 -10.98 19.83 -8.33
CA ALA A 101 -9.85 20.71 -8.64
C ALA A 101 -8.55 19.92 -8.81
N ARG A 102 -8.28 18.93 -7.95
CA ARG A 102 -7.12 18.04 -8.04
C ARG A 102 -7.15 17.13 -9.27
N ALA A 103 -8.32 16.57 -9.59
CA ALA A 103 -8.47 15.73 -10.77
C ALA A 103 -8.21 16.53 -12.08
N ASP A 104 -8.74 17.75 -12.16
CA ASP A 104 -8.54 18.63 -13.31
C ASP A 104 -7.07 19.05 -13.48
N GLU A 105 -6.37 19.33 -12.37
CA GLU A 105 -4.93 19.60 -12.36
C GLU A 105 -4.14 18.43 -12.96
N LEU A 106 -4.38 17.20 -12.47
CA LEU A 106 -3.72 15.99 -12.95
C LEU A 106 -4.03 15.70 -14.43
N PHE A 107 -5.28 15.90 -14.85
CA PHE A 107 -5.69 15.69 -16.24
C PHE A 107 -5.00 16.67 -17.21
N ARG A 108 -4.83 17.94 -16.80
CA ARG A 108 -4.10 18.94 -17.59
C ARG A 108 -2.62 18.61 -17.71
N THR A 109 -1.98 18.18 -16.62
CA THR A 109 -0.55 17.81 -16.61
C THR A 109 -0.31 16.57 -17.47
N SER A 110 -1.13 15.53 -17.33
CA SER A 110 -1.05 14.31 -18.16
C SER A 110 -1.14 14.60 -19.66
N LYS A 111 -2.01 15.54 -20.07
CA LYS A 111 -2.09 15.99 -21.49
C LYS A 111 -0.84 16.74 -21.98
N LYS A 112 -0.10 17.41 -21.10
CA LYS A 112 1.17 18.06 -21.46
C LYS A 112 2.27 17.03 -21.67
N ASP A 113 2.34 16.04 -20.78
CA ASP A 113 3.35 14.99 -20.86
C ASP A 113 3.14 14.10 -22.09
N ALA A 114 1.89 13.74 -22.41
CA ALA A 114 1.57 12.98 -23.62
C ALA A 114 1.99 13.69 -24.92
N LYS A 115 1.93 15.03 -24.98
CA LYS A 115 2.44 15.81 -26.12
C LYS A 115 3.97 15.78 -26.21
N HIS A 116 4.66 15.68 -25.07
CA HIS A 116 6.12 15.60 -25.02
C HIS A 116 6.64 14.26 -25.56
N TYR A 117 5.97 13.15 -25.22
CA TYR A 117 6.34 11.80 -25.72
C TYR A 117 6.02 11.55 -27.20
N ILE A 118 5.04 12.26 -27.77
CA ILE A 118 4.71 12.16 -29.21
C ILE A 118 5.72 12.98 -30.03
N CYS A 119 6.13 14.15 -29.55
CA CYS A 119 7.10 14.99 -30.25
C CYS A 119 8.50 14.36 -30.31
N SER A 120 8.92 13.60 -29.29
CA SER A 120 10.22 12.90 -29.28
C SER A 120 10.25 11.61 -30.12
N LYS A 121 9.13 11.21 -30.74
CA LYS A 121 9.04 10.01 -31.61
C LYS A 121 8.88 10.36 -33.10
N ILE A 122 8.75 11.63 -33.45
CA ILE A 122 8.59 12.09 -34.85
C ILE A 122 9.94 12.58 -35.44
N ASP A 123 10.99 12.71 -34.64
CA ASP A 123 12.35 13.05 -35.09
C ASP A 123 13.27 11.81 -35.15
N LEU A 124 12.86 10.77 -35.87
CA LEU A 124 13.70 9.65 -36.33
C LEU A 124 13.36 9.28 -37.77
#